data_AF-A0AAV2NZN3-F1
#
_entry.id   AF-A0AAV2NZN3-F1
#
_cell.length_a   1.000
_cell.length_b   1.000
_cell.length_c   1.000
_cell.angle_alpha   90.00
_cell.angle_beta   90.00
_cell.angle_gamma   90.00
#
_symmetry.space_group_name_H-M   'P 1'
#
loop_
_entity.id
_entity.type
_entity.pdbx_description
1 polymer ?
#
loop_
_entity_poly.entity_id
_entity_poly.type
_entity_poly.pdbx_seq_one_letter_code
_entity_poly.pdbx_strand_id
1 'polypeptide(L)'
;MEKYIKLLEENGNSQLLGILIAVFAIIVTLVLFALWRKRKFAGHSILLTGLSDSGKTLIYARLLCSKFVKTYTSVKENVGDIAINNSSLRIVDIPGDERLRSKYFDKYKSSAKGLVYVIDSVTIQKEIRDVAEYLYNVLSDSNIQKNVPILILCNKQDQTMAKGCTVIRTLLEKEINLLRMTKTSQLEATDASSANVFLGKQGKDFEFSHLDSHIDFAESYAFNKDSQTSADIEELDKWLHKIA
;
A
#
# COMPACT_ATOMS: atom_id res chain seq x y z
N MET A 1 -62.07 22.12 31.85
CA MET A 1 -61.48 21.03 31.05
C MET A 1 -60.52 21.55 29.98
N GLU A 2 -60.89 22.54 29.17
CA GLU A 2 -60.04 23.06 28.07
C GLU A 2 -58.65 23.59 28.49
N LYS A 3 -58.54 24.24 29.66
CA LYS A 3 -57.26 24.77 30.17
C LYS A 3 -56.25 23.67 30.52
N TYR A 4 -56.71 22.49 30.94
CA TYR A 4 -55.86 21.34 31.24
C TYR A 4 -55.41 20.62 29.97
N ILE A 5 -56.25 20.57 28.93
CA ILE A 5 -55.91 19.97 27.64
C ILE A 5 -54.81 20.80 26.94
N LYS A 6 -54.91 22.14 26.96
CA LYS A 6 -53.86 23.03 26.43
C LYS A 6 -52.51 22.86 27.15
N LEU A 7 -52.50 22.73 28.47
CA LEU A 7 -51.26 22.51 29.23
C LEU A 7 -50.63 21.14 28.95
N LEU A 8 -51.43 20.12 28.65
CA LEU A 8 -50.93 18.79 28.27
C LEU A 8 -50.39 18.79 26.83
N GLU A 9 -51.03 19.48 25.88
CA GLU A 9 -50.52 19.68 24.52
C GLU A 9 -49.23 20.51 24.49
N GLU A 10 -49.16 21.57 25.28
CA GLU A 10 -47.99 22.47 25.35
C GLU A 10 -46.77 21.76 25.97
N ASN A 11 -46.98 20.98 27.05
CA ASN A 11 -45.94 20.14 27.63
C ASN A 11 -45.52 18.99 26.69
N GLY A 12 -46.47 18.34 26.01
CA GLY A 12 -46.17 17.29 25.04
C GLY A 12 -45.28 17.78 23.89
N ASN A 13 -45.59 18.95 23.34
CA ASN A 13 -44.78 19.58 22.28
C ASN A 13 -43.37 19.95 22.75
N SER A 14 -43.21 20.42 23.99
CA SER A 14 -41.89 20.74 24.56
C SER A 14 -41.00 19.50 24.75
N GLN A 15 -41.58 18.36 25.19
CA GLN A 15 -40.85 17.11 25.34
C GLN A 15 -40.50 16.49 23.98
N LEU A 16 -41.42 16.55 23.00
CA LEU A 16 -41.14 16.12 21.64
C LEU A 16 -40.03 16.95 20.99
N LEU A 17 -40.03 18.28 21.18
CA LEU A 17 -38.96 19.16 20.70
C LEU A 17 -37.61 18.82 21.35
N GLY A 18 -37.60 18.56 22.66
CA GLY A 18 -36.39 18.13 23.38
C GLY A 18 -35.82 16.80 22.86
N ILE A 19 -36.68 15.83 22.60
CA ILE A 19 -36.29 14.52 22.02
C ILE A 19 -35.73 14.71 20.61
N LEU A 20 -36.37 15.54 19.77
CA LEU A 20 -35.90 15.82 18.41
C LEU A 20 -34.51 16.48 18.40
N ILE A 21 -34.26 17.44 19.30
CA ILE A 21 -32.96 18.10 19.43
C ILE A 21 -31.89 17.08 19.88
N ALA A 22 -32.21 16.20 20.84
CA ALA A 22 -31.28 15.17 21.32
C ALA A 22 -30.93 14.16 20.21
N VAL A 23 -31.92 13.70 19.44
CA VAL A 23 -31.70 12.79 18.30
C VAL A 23 -30.86 13.47 17.23
N PHE A 24 -31.15 14.73 16.91
CA PHE A 24 -30.35 15.51 15.95
C PHE A 24 -28.90 15.67 16.42
N ALA A 25 -28.67 15.98 17.69
CA ALA A 25 -27.33 16.09 18.26
C ALA A 25 -26.55 14.76 18.19
N ILE A 26 -27.20 13.62 18.43
CA ILE A 26 -26.59 12.29 18.29
C ILE A 26 -26.22 12.01 16.83
N ILE A 27 -27.13 12.28 15.89
CA ILE A 27 -26.88 12.09 14.45
C ILE A 27 -25.71 12.98 13.99
N VAL A 28 -25.70 14.26 14.36
CA VAL A 28 -24.61 15.19 14.04
C VAL A 28 -23.30 14.70 14.64
N THR A 29 -23.32 14.21 15.88
CA THR A 29 -22.12 13.66 16.54
C THR A 29 -21.60 12.41 15.83
N LEU A 30 -22.48 11.49 15.42
CA LEU A 30 -22.11 10.30 14.66
C LEU A 30 -21.56 10.64 13.28
N VAL A 31 -22.16 11.62 12.58
CA VAL A 31 -21.69 12.10 11.28
C VAL A 31 -20.33 12.78 11.43
N LEU A 32 -20.16 13.67 12.40
CA LEU A 32 -18.87 14.33 12.68
C LEU A 32 -17.81 13.30 13.09
N PHE A 33 -18.16 12.33 13.93
CA PHE A 33 -17.26 11.26 14.33
C PHE A 33 -16.86 10.37 13.15
N ALA A 34 -17.80 10.04 12.26
CA ALA A 34 -17.51 9.29 11.04
C ALA A 34 -16.62 10.10 10.08
N LEU A 35 -16.89 11.40 9.90
CA LEU A 35 -16.07 12.29 9.09
C LEU A 35 -14.66 12.49 9.68
N TRP A 36 -14.54 12.62 11.00
CA TRP A 36 -13.26 12.70 11.70
C TRP A 36 -12.49 11.38 11.67
N ARG A 37 -13.17 10.23 11.77
CA ARG A 37 -12.54 8.91 11.57
C ARG A 37 -11.98 8.75 10.16
N LYS A 38 -12.71 9.21 9.13
CA LYS A 38 -12.23 9.18 7.74
C LYS A 38 -10.97 10.03 7.54
N ARG A 39 -10.81 11.14 8.27
CA ARG A 39 -9.62 12.01 8.17
C ARG A 39 -8.37 11.45 8.88
N LYS A 40 -8.50 10.59 9.88
CA LYS A 40 -7.36 10.03 10.63
C LYS A 40 -6.51 9.02 9.84
N PHE A 41 -6.93 8.60 8.65
CA PHE A 41 -6.23 7.60 7.82
C PHE A 41 -5.56 8.18 6.58
N ALA A 42 -5.37 9.49 6.48
CA ALA A 42 -4.59 10.08 5.41
C ALA A 42 -3.09 9.88 5.69
N GLY A 43 -2.56 8.71 5.36
CA GLY A 43 -1.12 8.53 5.23
C GLY A 43 -0.54 9.61 4.31
N HIS A 44 0.72 9.99 4.53
CA HIS A 44 1.41 11.01 3.71
C HIS A 44 2.71 10.48 3.08
N SER A 45 3.01 9.19 3.27
CA SER A 45 4.26 8.57 2.85
C SER A 45 4.02 7.55 1.73
N ILE A 46 4.83 7.58 0.68
CA ILE A 46 4.95 6.51 -0.30
C ILE A 46 6.14 5.65 0.10
N LEU A 47 5.89 4.35 0.31
CA LEU A 47 6.93 3.41 0.71
C LEU A 47 7.49 2.69 -0.52
N LEU A 48 8.80 2.80 -0.76
CA LEU A 48 9.50 1.97 -1.74
C LEU A 48 10.01 0.71 -1.04
N THR A 49 9.52 -0.45 -1.46
CA THR A 49 9.82 -1.76 -0.88
C THR A 49 10.21 -2.74 -1.97
N GLY A 50 10.87 -3.85 -1.60
CA GLY A 50 11.37 -4.88 -2.53
C GLY A 50 12.73 -5.42 -2.10
N LEU A 51 13.19 -6.51 -2.72
CA LEU A 51 14.47 -7.14 -2.39
C LEU A 51 15.67 -6.22 -2.64
N SER A 52 16.81 -6.52 -2.03
CA SER A 52 18.08 -5.87 -2.36
C SER A 52 18.36 -5.92 -3.87
N ASP A 53 19.08 -4.92 -4.37
CA ASP A 53 19.42 -4.74 -5.79
C ASP A 53 18.24 -4.51 -6.77
N SER A 54 16.98 -4.52 -6.33
CA SER A 54 15.85 -4.23 -7.24
C SER A 54 15.82 -2.81 -7.83
N GLY A 55 16.65 -1.89 -7.30
CA GLY A 55 16.80 -0.52 -7.80
C GLY A 55 16.02 0.55 -7.03
N LYS A 56 15.45 0.22 -5.86
CA LYS A 56 14.71 1.16 -4.99
C LYS A 56 15.42 2.49 -4.74
N THR A 57 16.67 2.44 -4.28
CA THR A 57 17.45 3.64 -3.94
C THR A 57 17.79 4.47 -5.19
N LEU A 58 17.95 3.83 -6.35
CA LEU A 58 18.15 4.54 -7.60
C LEU A 58 16.87 5.25 -8.06
N ILE A 59 15.71 4.60 -7.95
CA ILE A 59 14.40 5.21 -8.19
C ILE A 59 14.17 6.38 -7.23
N TYR A 60 14.44 6.20 -5.94
CA TYR A 60 14.39 7.26 -4.93
C TYR A 60 15.23 8.48 -5.34
N ALA A 61 16.50 8.25 -5.71
CA ALA A 61 17.39 9.32 -6.15
C ALA A 61 16.91 10.01 -7.43
N ARG A 62 16.26 9.28 -8.35
CA ARG A 62 15.66 9.84 -9.56
C ARG A 62 14.47 10.74 -9.26
N LEU A 63 13.57 10.31 -8.38
CA LEU A 63 12.40 11.10 -7.98
C LEU A 63 12.80 12.42 -7.30
N LEU A 64 13.86 12.40 -6.49
CA LEU A 64 14.31 13.60 -5.75
C LEU A 64 15.22 14.53 -6.56
N CYS A 65 16.21 13.96 -7.25
CA CYS A 65 17.31 14.73 -7.83
C CYS A 65 17.29 14.77 -9.36
N SER A 66 16.39 14.01 -10.00
CA SER A 66 16.31 13.83 -11.46
C SER A 66 17.64 13.40 -12.13
N LYS A 67 18.59 12.87 -11.34
CA LYS A 67 19.95 12.54 -11.77
C LYS A 67 20.29 11.09 -11.42
N PHE A 68 21.19 10.51 -12.20
CA PHE A 68 21.81 9.23 -11.86
C PHE A 68 22.74 9.41 -10.66
N VAL A 69 22.60 8.55 -9.67
CA VAL A 69 23.51 8.45 -8.52
C VAL A 69 23.93 7.00 -8.40
N LYS A 70 25.22 6.73 -8.29
CA LYS A 70 25.70 5.37 -8.03
C LYS A 70 25.31 4.97 -6.61
N THR A 71 24.56 3.89 -6.48
CA THR A 71 24.02 3.40 -5.20
C THR A 71 24.69 2.09 -4.76
N TYR A 72 24.60 1.81 -3.47
CA TYR A 72 25.03 0.56 -2.83
C TYR A 72 23.90 0.04 -1.93
N THR A 73 24.05 -1.16 -1.36
CA THR A 73 23.07 -1.72 -0.43
C THR A 73 22.77 -0.79 0.73
N SER A 74 21.53 -0.35 0.86
CA SER A 74 21.09 0.54 1.93
C SER A 74 21.09 -0.16 3.28
N VAL A 75 21.80 0.41 4.26
CA VAL A 75 21.85 -0.05 5.66
C VAL A 75 20.81 0.66 6.53
N LYS A 76 20.31 1.80 6.05
CA LYS A 76 19.32 2.67 6.69
C LYS A 76 18.29 3.14 5.66
N GLU A 77 17.10 3.54 6.11
CA GLU A 77 16.11 4.16 5.24
C GLU A 77 16.59 5.51 4.69
N ASN A 78 16.19 5.82 3.46
CA ASN A 78 16.25 7.19 2.93
C ASN A 78 14.86 7.81 3.00
N VAL A 79 14.77 9.06 3.44
CA VAL A 79 13.50 9.79 3.55
C VAL A 79 13.68 11.14 2.87
N GLY A 80 12.77 11.46 1.98
CA GLY A 80 12.81 12.66 1.18
C GLY A 80 11.41 13.11 0.81
N ASP A 81 11.20 14.41 0.66
CA ASP A 81 9.89 14.95 0.30
C ASP A 81 9.96 15.45 -1.16
N ILE A 82 8.97 15.09 -1.98
CA ILE A 82 8.79 15.57 -3.35
C ILE A 82 7.52 16.42 -3.44
N ALA A 83 7.51 17.40 -4.33
CA ALA A 83 6.34 18.24 -4.58
C ALA A 83 5.55 17.68 -5.78
N ILE A 84 4.29 17.30 -5.56
CA ILE A 84 3.36 16.86 -6.62
C ILE A 84 2.05 17.65 -6.48
N ASN A 85 1.61 18.32 -7.56
CA ASN A 85 0.31 19.03 -7.63
C ASN A 85 0.02 19.94 -6.41
N ASN A 86 0.98 20.78 -6.02
CA ASN A 86 0.94 21.66 -4.83
C ASN A 86 0.87 20.96 -3.47
N SER A 87 1.00 19.64 -3.43
CA SER A 87 1.11 18.83 -2.21
C SER A 87 2.54 18.30 -2.04
N SER A 88 2.96 18.10 -0.79
CA SER A 88 4.23 17.44 -0.49
C SER A 88 3.97 15.97 -0.16
N LEU A 89 4.63 15.07 -0.89
CA LEU A 89 4.61 13.64 -0.64
C LEU A 89 5.96 13.19 -0.11
N ARG A 90 5.94 12.45 0.99
CA ARG A 90 7.14 11.85 1.55
C ARG A 90 7.44 10.52 0.87
N ILE A 91 8.61 10.38 0.28
CA ILE A 91 9.12 9.11 -0.26
C ILE A 91 10.05 8.48 0.77
N VAL A 92 9.80 7.21 1.11
CA VAL A 92 10.61 6.43 2.04
C VAL A 92 11.18 5.22 1.32
N ASP A 93 12.50 5.19 1.10
CA ASP A 93 13.24 4.04 0.57
C ASP A 93 13.58 3.08 1.71
N ILE A 94 12.95 1.90 1.71
CA ILE A 94 13.13 0.88 2.74
C ILE A 94 14.27 -0.07 2.32
N PRO A 95 15.25 -0.34 3.22
CA PRO A 95 16.29 -1.34 2.98
C PRO A 95 15.72 -2.68 2.52
N GLY A 96 16.27 -3.22 1.44
CA GLY A 96 15.83 -4.51 0.87
C GLY A 96 16.48 -5.73 1.50
N ASP A 97 17.48 -5.53 2.36
CA ASP A 97 18.17 -6.62 3.05
C ASP A 97 17.22 -7.36 3.98
N GLU A 98 17.28 -8.68 3.95
CA GLU A 98 16.36 -9.53 4.70
C GLU A 98 16.33 -9.23 6.19
N ARG A 99 17.49 -8.90 6.78
CA ARG A 99 17.63 -8.65 8.22
C ARG A 99 17.04 -7.30 8.63
N LEU A 100 16.89 -6.38 7.68
CA LEU A 100 16.51 -4.99 7.93
C LEU A 100 15.09 -4.66 7.45
N ARG A 101 14.61 -5.30 6.36
CA ARG A 101 13.36 -4.95 5.67
C ARG A 101 12.15 -4.91 6.61
N SER A 102 11.95 -5.92 7.46
CA SER A 102 10.80 -5.97 8.37
C SER A 102 10.82 -4.85 9.41
N LYS A 103 11.97 -4.60 10.03
CA LYS A 103 12.16 -3.53 11.03
C LYS A 103 11.79 -2.16 10.47
N TYR A 104 12.27 -1.85 9.27
CA TYR A 104 11.99 -0.55 8.65
C TYR A 104 10.59 -0.47 8.05
N PHE A 105 10.06 -1.57 7.51
CA PHE A 105 8.67 -1.63 7.08
C PHE A 105 7.70 -1.37 8.24
N ASP A 106 7.91 -2.03 9.38
CA ASP A 106 7.10 -1.83 10.58
C ASP A 106 7.13 -0.39 11.11
N LYS A 107 8.27 0.29 10.94
CA LYS A 107 8.44 1.69 11.34
C LYS A 107 7.57 2.65 10.51
N TYR A 108 7.32 2.36 9.24
CA TYR A 108 6.69 3.32 8.31
C TYR A 108 5.30 2.93 7.82
N LYS A 109 4.90 1.64 7.91
CA LYS A 109 3.64 1.11 7.38
C LYS A 109 2.37 1.83 7.85
N SER A 110 2.35 2.37 9.07
CA SER A 110 1.18 3.11 9.59
C SER A 110 0.96 4.48 8.93
N SER A 111 1.99 5.02 8.25
CA SER A 111 1.94 6.32 7.55
C SER A 111 1.80 6.19 6.03
N ALA A 112 1.66 4.95 5.53
CA ALA A 112 1.63 4.65 4.11
C ALA A 112 0.35 5.23 3.46
N LYS A 113 0.54 6.16 2.52
CA LYS A 113 -0.49 6.63 1.57
C LYS A 113 -0.55 5.72 0.34
N GLY A 114 0.58 5.14 -0.03
CA GLY A 114 0.75 4.23 -1.15
C GLY A 114 2.03 3.43 -0.97
N LEU A 115 2.13 2.30 -1.67
CA LEU A 115 3.30 1.43 -1.60
C LEU A 115 3.75 1.06 -3.01
N VAL A 116 5.02 1.25 -3.30
CA VAL A 116 5.66 0.79 -4.54
C VAL A 116 6.52 -0.41 -4.19
N TYR A 117 6.21 -1.55 -4.78
CA TYR A 117 6.96 -2.78 -4.64
C TYR A 117 7.82 -2.98 -5.89
N VAL A 118 9.12 -2.71 -5.75
CA VAL A 118 10.09 -2.71 -6.85
C VAL A 118 10.70 -4.09 -7.02
N ILE A 119 10.58 -4.62 -8.24
CA ILE A 119 11.08 -5.94 -8.64
C ILE A 119 12.21 -5.76 -9.66
N ASP A 120 13.29 -6.53 -9.50
CA ASP A 120 14.26 -6.72 -10.56
C ASP A 120 13.69 -7.69 -11.61
N SER A 121 13.36 -7.16 -12.78
CA SER A 121 12.74 -7.95 -13.85
C SER A 121 13.69 -8.93 -14.52
N VAL A 122 15.00 -8.79 -14.31
CA VAL A 122 16.05 -9.64 -14.90
C VAL A 122 16.28 -10.88 -14.03
N THR A 123 16.32 -10.71 -12.71
CA THR A 123 16.60 -11.80 -11.75
C THR A 123 15.35 -12.49 -11.24
N ILE A 124 14.15 -11.96 -11.52
CA ILE A 124 12.86 -12.44 -10.98
C ILE A 124 12.68 -13.96 -11.05
N GLN A 125 13.12 -14.64 -12.12
CA GLN A 125 12.96 -16.10 -12.22
C GLN A 125 13.73 -16.88 -11.14
N LYS A 126 14.89 -16.36 -10.70
CA LYS A 126 15.72 -16.99 -9.66
C LYS A 126 15.24 -16.61 -8.26
N GLU A 127 14.71 -15.40 -8.11
CA GLU A 127 14.35 -14.80 -6.82
C GLU A 127 12.84 -14.86 -6.53
N ILE A 128 12.04 -15.50 -7.40
CA ILE A 128 10.57 -15.48 -7.32
C ILE A 128 10.04 -15.88 -5.95
N ARG A 129 10.68 -16.84 -5.28
CA ARG A 129 10.31 -17.28 -3.93
C ARG A 129 10.44 -16.16 -2.91
N ASP A 130 11.62 -15.54 -2.84
CA ASP A 130 11.92 -14.47 -1.88
C ASP A 130 11.09 -13.20 -2.19
N VAL A 131 10.88 -12.91 -3.47
CA VAL A 131 10.05 -11.79 -3.93
C VAL A 131 8.59 -12.02 -3.54
N ALA A 132 8.06 -13.21 -3.80
CA ALA A 132 6.66 -13.54 -3.48
C ALA A 132 6.42 -13.65 -1.98
N GLU A 133 7.35 -14.21 -1.21
CA GLU A 133 7.25 -14.30 0.24
C GLU A 133 7.22 -12.91 0.89
N TYR A 134 8.12 -12.02 0.46
CA TYR A 134 8.11 -10.66 0.99
C TYR A 134 6.85 -9.89 0.60
N LEU A 135 6.42 -10.00 -0.67
CA LEU A 135 5.17 -9.38 -1.12
C LEU A 135 3.96 -9.93 -0.37
N TYR A 136 3.91 -11.25 -0.11
CA TYR A 136 2.87 -11.88 0.69
C TYR A 136 2.79 -11.27 2.10
N ASN A 137 3.93 -11.08 2.76
CA ASN A 137 3.98 -10.48 4.09
C ASN A 137 3.52 -9.01 4.07
N VAL A 138 3.88 -8.25 3.04
CA VAL A 138 3.41 -6.86 2.84
C VAL A 138 1.89 -6.82 2.61
N LEU A 139 1.36 -7.66 1.73
CA LEU A 139 -0.07 -7.75 1.42
C LEU A 139 -0.91 -8.27 2.59
N SER A 140 -0.31 -9.05 3.49
CA SER A 140 -0.96 -9.56 4.69
C SER A 140 -0.98 -8.55 5.85
N ASP A 141 -0.27 -7.42 5.74
CA ASP A 141 -0.21 -6.44 6.82
C ASP A 141 -1.52 -5.64 6.93
N SER A 142 -2.07 -5.59 8.14
CA SER A 142 -3.33 -4.90 8.45
C SER A 142 -3.34 -3.40 8.13
N ASN A 143 -2.19 -2.73 8.04
CA ASN A 143 -2.14 -1.31 7.65
C ASN A 143 -2.21 -1.15 6.13
N ILE A 144 -1.64 -2.10 5.38
CA ILE A 144 -1.68 -2.09 3.92
C ILE A 144 -3.07 -2.48 3.42
N GLN A 145 -3.72 -3.46 4.05
CA GLN A 145 -5.09 -3.88 3.70
C GLN A 145 -6.16 -2.80 3.91
N LYS A 146 -5.85 -1.70 4.62
CA LYS A 146 -6.76 -0.55 4.80
C LYS A 146 -6.80 0.35 3.55
N ASN A 147 -6.97 -0.25 2.37
CA ASN A 147 -7.06 0.42 1.08
C ASN A 147 -5.81 1.24 0.70
N VAL A 148 -4.62 0.78 1.04
CA VAL A 148 -3.39 1.39 0.53
C VAL A 148 -3.21 0.95 -0.93
N PRO A 149 -3.20 1.86 -1.92
CA PRO A 149 -2.90 1.52 -3.29
C PRO A 149 -1.44 1.04 -3.42
N ILE A 150 -1.24 -0.01 -4.21
CA ILE A 150 0.05 -0.66 -4.42
C ILE A 150 0.41 -0.62 -5.90
N LEU A 151 1.66 -0.27 -6.20
CA LEU A 151 2.25 -0.41 -7.53
C LEU A 151 3.31 -1.49 -7.50
N ILE A 152 3.13 -2.55 -8.27
CA ILE A 152 4.21 -3.49 -8.56
C ILE A 152 5.02 -2.92 -9.73
N LEU A 153 6.22 -2.41 -9.41
CA LEU A 153 7.09 -1.75 -10.38
C LEU A 153 8.15 -2.73 -10.88
N CYS A 154 7.98 -3.19 -12.12
CA CYS A 154 8.88 -4.12 -12.80
C CYS A 154 10.04 -3.34 -13.39
N ASN A 155 11.12 -3.20 -12.61
CA ASN A 155 12.26 -2.35 -12.92
C ASN A 155 13.34 -3.09 -13.74
N LYS A 156 14.31 -2.33 -14.27
CA LYS A 156 15.44 -2.78 -15.11
C LYS A 156 15.02 -3.30 -16.50
N GLN A 157 13.94 -2.74 -17.05
CA GLN A 157 13.44 -3.09 -18.39
C GLN A 157 14.38 -2.68 -19.54
N ASP A 158 15.41 -1.90 -19.25
CA ASP A 158 16.51 -1.58 -20.18
C ASP A 158 17.37 -2.81 -20.53
N GLN A 159 17.28 -3.89 -19.76
CA GLN A 159 18.09 -5.08 -19.95
C GLN A 159 17.37 -6.15 -20.78
N THR A 160 18.10 -6.79 -21.70
CA THR A 160 17.56 -7.77 -22.66
C THR A 160 16.85 -8.97 -22.04
N MET A 161 17.23 -9.34 -20.82
CA MET A 161 16.67 -10.49 -20.10
C MET A 161 15.48 -10.13 -19.20
N ALA A 162 15.10 -8.85 -19.13
CA ALA A 162 14.00 -8.37 -18.32
C ALA A 162 12.68 -9.01 -18.73
N LYS A 163 11.85 -9.37 -17.74
CA LYS A 163 10.51 -9.88 -17.94
C LYS A 163 9.50 -8.75 -17.84
N GLY A 164 8.55 -8.71 -18.77
CA GLY A 164 7.47 -7.73 -18.72
C GLY A 164 6.47 -7.99 -17.59
N CYS A 165 5.67 -6.98 -17.28
CA CYS A 165 4.68 -6.98 -16.19
C CYS A 165 3.73 -8.18 -16.23
N THR A 166 3.26 -8.58 -17.42
CA THR A 166 2.33 -9.71 -17.57
C THR A 166 2.95 -11.02 -17.10
N VAL A 167 4.21 -11.28 -17.45
CA VAL A 167 4.92 -12.50 -17.04
C VAL A 167 5.18 -12.48 -15.54
N ILE A 168 5.63 -11.35 -15.00
CA ILE A 168 5.91 -11.19 -13.57
C ILE A 168 4.63 -11.37 -12.75
N ARG A 169 3.50 -10.82 -13.20
CA ARG A 169 2.19 -11.01 -12.57
C ARG A 169 1.85 -12.50 -12.45
N THR A 170 1.90 -13.24 -13.55
CA THR A 170 1.60 -14.69 -13.54
C THR A 170 2.53 -15.48 -12.63
N LEU A 171 3.83 -15.14 -12.63
CA LEU A 171 4.81 -15.79 -11.73
C LEU A 171 4.46 -15.54 -10.25
N LEU A 172 4.16 -14.30 -9.89
CA LEU A 172 3.80 -13.93 -8.52
C LEU A 172 2.48 -14.56 -8.09
N GLU A 173 1.46 -14.57 -8.95
CA GLU A 173 0.17 -15.16 -8.64
C GLU A 173 0.31 -16.65 -8.32
N LYS A 174 1.06 -17.37 -9.16
CA LYS A 174 1.36 -18.79 -8.96
C LYS A 174 2.13 -19.04 -7.66
N GLU A 175 3.17 -18.25 -7.38
CA GLU A 175 3.99 -18.45 -6.19
C GLU A 175 3.25 -18.07 -4.90
N ILE A 176 2.48 -16.98 -4.91
CA ILE A 176 1.61 -16.59 -3.79
C ILE A 176 0.53 -17.65 -3.55
N ASN A 177 -0.03 -18.23 -4.61
CA ASN A 177 -0.96 -19.35 -4.48
C ASN A 177 -0.33 -20.53 -3.74
N LEU A 178 0.92 -20.87 -4.06
CA LEU A 178 1.66 -21.92 -3.37
C LEU A 178 1.91 -21.54 -1.90
N LEU A 179 2.37 -20.32 -1.62
CA LEU A 179 2.68 -19.84 -0.27
C LEU A 179 1.46 -19.84 0.67
N ARG A 180 0.29 -19.43 0.19
CA ARG A 180 -0.91 -19.43 1.03
C ARG A 180 -1.41 -20.86 1.31
N MET A 181 -1.25 -21.78 0.36
CA MET A 181 -1.62 -23.19 0.55
C MET A 181 -0.70 -23.85 1.57
N THR A 182 0.62 -23.66 1.46
CA THR A 182 1.58 -24.23 2.41
C THR A 182 1.40 -23.67 3.82
N LYS A 183 1.17 -22.36 3.96
CA LYS A 183 0.86 -21.74 5.26
C LYS A 183 -0.44 -22.27 5.86
N THR A 184 -1.48 -22.50 5.04
CA THR A 184 -2.76 -23.04 5.53
C THR A 184 -2.60 -24.48 6.03
N SER A 185 -1.91 -25.34 5.27
CA SER A 185 -1.69 -26.75 5.67
C SER A 185 -0.80 -26.92 6.89
N GLN A 186 0.18 -26.03 7.12
CA GLN A 186 1.00 -26.06 8.34
C GLN A 186 0.19 -25.75 9.61
N LEU A 187 -0.90 -24.99 9.47
CA LEU A 187 -1.75 -24.57 10.59
C LEU A 187 -2.77 -25.63 10.97
N GLU A 188 -3.26 -26.44 10.03
CA GLU A 188 -4.09 -27.61 10.37
C GLU A 188 -3.34 -28.61 11.28
N ALA A 189 -2.00 -28.57 11.28
CA ALA A 189 -1.15 -29.38 12.14
C ALA A 189 -0.81 -28.72 13.50
N THR A 190 -1.09 -27.43 13.71
CA THR A 190 -0.69 -26.69 14.92
C THR A 190 -1.73 -25.65 15.36
N ASP A 191 -2.19 -25.73 16.61
CA ASP A 191 -3.19 -24.84 17.25
C ASP A 191 -2.66 -23.41 17.55
N ALA A 192 -1.96 -22.80 16.59
CA ALA A 192 -1.28 -21.53 16.76
C ALA A 192 -2.19 -20.33 16.43
N SER A 193 -2.49 -19.56 17.47
CA SER A 193 -3.28 -18.32 17.53
C SER A 193 -2.71 -17.11 16.78
N SER A 194 -2.04 -17.32 15.65
CA SER A 194 -1.60 -16.22 14.77
C SER A 194 -2.79 -15.82 13.92
N ALA A 195 -3.29 -14.59 14.07
CA ALA A 195 -4.33 -14.03 13.20
C ALA A 195 -3.81 -13.94 11.75
N ASN A 196 -3.84 -15.07 11.03
CA ASN A 196 -3.30 -15.17 9.68
C ASN A 196 -4.35 -14.73 8.68
N VAL A 197 -3.99 -13.73 7.88
CA VAL A 197 -4.87 -13.21 6.83
C VAL A 197 -4.71 -14.07 5.59
N PHE A 198 -5.79 -14.74 5.21
CA PHE A 198 -5.84 -15.45 3.94
C PHE A 198 -5.96 -14.45 2.79
N LEU A 199 -5.02 -14.49 1.84
CA LEU A 199 -5.03 -13.60 0.68
C LEU A 199 -5.90 -14.17 -0.46
N GLY A 200 -6.83 -13.35 -0.93
CA GLY A 200 -7.74 -13.67 -2.03
C GLY A 200 -8.92 -14.55 -1.60
N LYS A 201 -9.48 -15.31 -2.56
CA LYS A 201 -10.67 -16.14 -2.34
C LYS A 201 -10.31 -17.60 -2.06
N GLN A 202 -10.99 -18.22 -1.10
CA GLN A 202 -10.84 -19.64 -0.80
C GLN A 202 -11.38 -20.50 -1.96
N GLY A 203 -10.74 -21.64 -2.24
CA GLY A 203 -11.18 -22.59 -3.27
C GLY A 203 -10.98 -22.14 -4.73
N LYS A 204 -10.38 -20.97 -4.97
CA LYS A 204 -9.96 -20.51 -6.31
C LYS A 204 -8.49 -20.17 -6.28
N ASP A 205 -7.75 -20.35 -7.38
CA ASP A 205 -6.36 -19.90 -7.48
C ASP A 205 -6.23 -18.40 -7.18
N PHE A 206 -5.10 -18.01 -6.61
CA PHE A 206 -4.85 -16.62 -6.27
C PHE A 206 -4.69 -15.77 -7.53
N GLU A 207 -5.33 -14.61 -7.54
CA GLU A 207 -5.16 -13.55 -8.52
C GLU A 207 -5.12 -12.23 -7.76
N PHE A 208 -4.36 -11.25 -8.26
CA PHE A 208 -4.33 -9.92 -7.63
C PHE A 208 -5.70 -9.24 -7.67
N SER A 209 -6.55 -9.59 -8.65
CA SER A 209 -7.94 -9.14 -8.78
C SER A 209 -8.83 -9.54 -7.59
N HIS A 210 -8.42 -10.54 -6.81
CA HIS A 210 -9.16 -11.02 -5.64
C HIS A 210 -8.93 -10.18 -4.38
N LEU A 211 -7.98 -9.25 -4.39
CA LEU A 211 -7.67 -8.40 -3.25
C LEU A 211 -8.51 -7.11 -3.30
N ASP A 212 -8.92 -6.63 -2.13
CA ASP A 212 -9.66 -5.37 -2.00
C ASP A 212 -8.76 -4.14 -2.26
N SER A 213 -7.44 -4.32 -2.14
CA SER A 213 -6.45 -3.27 -2.42
C SER A 213 -6.28 -3.04 -3.92
N HIS A 214 -6.17 -1.79 -4.34
CA HIS A 214 -5.86 -1.45 -5.73
C HIS A 214 -4.40 -1.77 -6.03
N ILE A 215 -4.16 -2.76 -6.89
CA ILE A 215 -2.82 -3.20 -7.28
C ILE A 215 -2.64 -2.94 -8.77
N ASP A 216 -1.81 -1.95 -9.08
CA ASP A 216 -1.40 -1.61 -10.44
C ASP A 216 -0.03 -2.25 -10.73
N PHE A 217 0.28 -2.50 -12.01
CA PHE A 217 1.59 -2.95 -12.46
C PHE A 217 2.13 -1.95 -13.47
N ALA A 218 3.41 -1.63 -13.37
CA ALA A 218 4.08 -0.71 -14.29
C ALA A 218 5.50 -1.19 -14.60
N GLU A 219 5.97 -0.84 -15.79
CA GLU A 219 7.33 -1.12 -16.25
C GLU A 219 8.21 0.11 -16.02
N SER A 220 9.49 -0.09 -15.67
CA SER A 220 10.43 1.03 -15.51
C SER A 220 11.88 0.65 -15.74
N TYR A 221 12.71 1.67 -15.97
CA TYR A 221 14.15 1.55 -15.80
C TYR A 221 14.76 2.85 -15.28
N ALA A 222 15.43 2.78 -14.13
CA ALA A 222 16.07 3.93 -13.49
C ALA A 222 17.55 4.12 -13.89
N PHE A 223 18.14 3.10 -14.51
CA PHE A 223 19.54 3.11 -14.92
C PHE A 223 19.72 3.90 -16.21
N ASN A 224 20.66 4.85 -16.19
CA ASN A 224 21.13 5.50 -17.39
C ASN A 224 22.59 5.93 -17.20
N LYS A 225 23.48 5.49 -18.09
CA LYS A 225 24.89 5.87 -18.15
C LYS A 225 25.14 7.08 -19.07
N ASP A 226 24.31 7.29 -20.09
CA ASP A 226 24.51 8.27 -21.15
C ASP A 226 23.44 9.35 -21.10
N SER A 227 23.82 10.63 -21.13
CA SER A 227 22.90 11.78 -21.03
C SER A 227 21.75 11.82 -22.07
N GLN A 228 21.76 10.94 -23.07
CA GLN A 228 20.82 10.90 -24.20
C GLN A 228 19.66 9.89 -24.03
N THR A 229 19.79 8.86 -23.19
CA THR A 229 18.72 7.87 -22.98
C THR A 229 17.87 8.28 -21.79
N SER A 230 16.64 8.76 -21.98
CA SER A 230 15.77 9.12 -20.84
C SER A 230 15.56 7.91 -19.94
N ALA A 231 15.69 8.04 -18.62
CA ALA A 231 15.20 7.01 -17.69
C ALA A 231 13.67 6.95 -17.83
N ASP A 232 13.09 5.77 -17.95
CA ASP A 232 11.64 5.63 -17.99
C ASP A 232 11.10 5.31 -16.60
N ILE A 233 10.55 6.34 -15.98
CA ILE A 233 9.77 6.27 -14.74
C ILE A 233 8.41 6.97 -14.91
N GLU A 234 7.95 7.13 -16.15
CA GLU A 234 6.77 7.95 -16.44
C GLU A 234 5.50 7.32 -15.86
N GLU A 235 5.37 5.99 -15.92
CA GLU A 235 4.24 5.27 -15.32
C GLU A 235 4.24 5.39 -13.79
N LEU A 236 5.41 5.37 -13.16
CA LEU A 236 5.55 5.62 -11.72
C LEU A 236 5.11 7.05 -11.38
N ASP A 237 5.57 8.05 -12.13
CA ASP A 237 5.17 9.44 -11.91
C ASP A 237 3.66 9.62 -12.11
N LYS A 238 3.08 9.08 -13.17
CA LYS A 238 1.61 9.08 -13.39
C LYS A 238 0.85 8.45 -12.22
N TRP A 239 1.33 7.33 -11.70
CA TRP A 239 0.74 6.66 -10.55
C TRP A 239 0.86 7.51 -9.27
N LEU A 240 2.01 8.16 -9.04
CA LEU A 240 2.20 9.08 -7.92
C LEU A 240 1.25 10.27 -8.00
N HIS A 241 1.01 10.85 -9.19
CA HIS A 241 0.07 11.95 -9.39
C HIS A 241 -1.40 11.54 -9.17
N LYS A 242 -1.74 10.26 -9.41
CA LYS A 242 -3.08 9.70 -9.10
C LYS A 242 -3.33 9.58 -7.59
N ILE A 243 -2.26 9.45 -6.80
CA ILE A 243 -2.33 9.26 -5.33
C ILE A 243 -2.12 10.56 -4.56
N ALA A 244 -1.34 11.51 -5.10
CA ALA A 244 -1.12 12.84 -4.54
C ALA A 244 -2.44 13.56 -4.26
#